data_AF-A0A7S4F8B6-F1
#
_entry.id   AF-A0A7S4F8B6-F1
#
_cell.length_a   1.000
_cell.length_b   1.000
_cell.length_c   1.000
_cell.angle_alpha   90.00
_cell.angle_beta   90.00
_cell.angle_gamma   90.00
#
_symmetry.space_group_name_H-M   'P 1'
#
loop_
_entity.id
_entity.type
_entity.pdbx_description
1 polymer ?
#
loop_
_entity_poly.entity_id
_entity_poly.type
_entity_poly.pdbx_seq_one_letter_code
_entity_poly.pdbx_strand_id
1 'polypeptide(L)'
;MEGRELGQPRGAASAVEQMQSLTSIQPGLPMHPSNLGNNNVPTFMSVPCPLSRQTKKLLWALNLFFSICHLGLAILAASAGSFGHHIAVYRTKLVPVVESIGNREFETYRLVPGIPVHVTDLYLTTAIMIQFTITSFFHFANAYLWRGSYESALEYCYCPSRWAEYSLSASTMILVISGLSGQHMLVPLMLLFGVTFITMQFGYSVELVNRPLNSRTWQEPQLWKRLIVHAFGWTPQLFVWTAVLIEFSWHVTDSDSADAVAKRQIPGFVYAIVLGELVLFVCFALVQIRVLLNPPSEFVRGEIMYQILSFSAKSFLGLSAFFGVLLADSVDQLYVDPTV
;
A
#
# COMPACT_ATOMS: atom_id res chain seq x y z
N MET A 1 -11.64 -69.48 37.96
CA MET A 1 -11.78 -68.06 37.57
C MET A 1 -10.41 -67.42 37.74
N GLU A 2 -9.67 -67.28 36.65
CA GLU A 2 -8.40 -66.54 36.52
C GLU A 2 -8.48 -65.91 35.13
N GLY A 3 -8.48 -64.58 34.99
CA GLY A 3 -7.29 -63.73 34.95
C GLY A 3 -7.04 -63.33 33.48
N ARG A 4 -7.35 -62.07 33.10
CA ARG A 4 -7.03 -61.54 31.76
C ARG A 4 -6.51 -60.11 31.84
N GLU A 5 -5.31 -59.96 31.28
CA GLU A 5 -4.51 -58.74 31.18
C GLU A 5 -5.00 -57.77 30.10
N LEU A 6 -4.59 -56.50 30.27
CA LEU A 6 -4.87 -55.32 29.47
C LEU A 6 -4.18 -55.35 28.09
N GLY A 7 -4.92 -55.00 27.04
CA GLY A 7 -4.39 -54.81 25.68
C GLY A 7 -3.75 -53.44 25.45
N GLN A 8 -2.62 -53.40 24.75
CA GLN A 8 -1.96 -52.19 24.24
C GLN A 8 -2.58 -51.69 22.91
N PRO A 9 -2.54 -50.38 22.60
CA PRO A 9 -3.07 -49.83 21.36
C PRO A 9 -2.08 -49.93 20.19
N ARG A 10 -2.58 -50.40 19.03
CA ARG A 10 -1.90 -50.37 17.72
C ARG A 10 -2.04 -48.97 17.12
N GLY A 11 -0.94 -48.30 16.76
CA GLY A 11 -1.05 -47.02 16.04
C GLY A 11 0.23 -46.27 15.67
N ALA A 12 1.43 -46.67 16.15
CA ALA A 12 2.65 -45.88 15.92
C ALA A 12 3.56 -46.39 14.79
N ALA A 13 3.38 -47.62 14.30
CA ALA A 13 4.31 -48.23 13.34
C ALA A 13 4.07 -47.83 11.87
N SER A 14 2.90 -47.30 11.52
CA SER A 14 2.51 -47.03 10.12
C SER A 14 3.00 -45.67 9.57
N ALA A 15 3.38 -44.72 10.43
CA ALA A 15 3.79 -43.38 9.99
C ALA A 15 5.29 -43.29 9.68
N VAL A 16 6.12 -44.17 10.25
CA VAL A 16 7.58 -44.15 10.09
C VAL A 16 8.03 -44.83 8.78
N GLU A 17 7.31 -45.86 8.32
CA GLU A 17 7.59 -46.52 7.02
C GLU A 17 7.26 -45.62 5.82
N GLN A 18 6.26 -44.74 5.92
CA GLN A 18 5.89 -43.83 4.83
C GLN A 18 6.85 -42.64 4.66
N MET A 19 7.66 -42.31 5.67
CA MET A 19 8.66 -41.23 5.59
C MET A 19 10.00 -41.68 5.01
N GLN A 20 10.32 -42.97 5.03
CA GLN A 20 11.61 -43.49 4.54
C GLN A 20 11.63 -43.76 3.03
N SER A 21 10.47 -43.79 2.35
CA SER A 21 10.40 -43.94 0.89
C SER A 21 10.63 -42.63 0.11
N LEU A 22 10.75 -41.49 0.81
CA LEU A 22 10.90 -40.16 0.18
C LEU A 22 12.35 -39.63 0.17
N THR A 23 13.33 -40.37 0.69
CA THR A 23 14.72 -39.89 0.84
C THR A 23 15.79 -40.67 0.06
N SER A 24 15.44 -41.57 -0.86
CA SER A 24 16.45 -42.25 -1.69
C SER A 24 16.70 -41.52 -3.01
N ILE A 25 17.65 -40.59 -3.02
CA ILE A 25 18.28 -40.08 -4.25
C ILE A 25 19.29 -41.15 -4.71
N GLN A 26 19.05 -41.77 -5.87
CA GLN A 26 20.07 -42.59 -6.53
C GLN A 26 20.96 -41.73 -7.45
N PRO A 27 22.29 -41.92 -7.46
CA PRO A 27 23.19 -41.24 -8.39
C PRO A 27 23.12 -41.87 -9.80
N GLY A 28 23.27 -41.01 -10.81
CA GLY A 28 22.80 -41.24 -12.18
C GLY A 28 23.54 -42.28 -13.03
N LEU A 29 22.80 -42.76 -14.04
CA LEU A 29 23.32 -43.40 -15.24
C LEU A 29 23.15 -42.46 -16.46
N PRO A 30 24.00 -42.58 -17.49
CA PRO A 30 24.20 -41.54 -18.50
C PRO A 30 23.04 -41.49 -19.51
N MET A 31 22.55 -40.27 -19.78
CA MET A 31 21.51 -40.03 -20.76
C MET A 31 22.03 -40.16 -22.19
N HIS A 32 21.43 -41.10 -22.94
CA HIS A 32 21.53 -41.20 -24.39
C HIS A 32 20.52 -40.21 -25.03
N PRO A 33 20.93 -39.30 -25.94
CA PRO A 33 20.04 -38.26 -26.45
C PRO A 33 19.27 -38.76 -27.67
N SER A 34 18.13 -39.39 -27.45
CA SER A 34 17.15 -39.63 -28.53
C SER A 34 15.78 -40.00 -27.96
N ASN A 35 15.07 -38.99 -27.44
CA ASN A 35 13.60 -38.92 -27.40
C ASN A 35 13.15 -37.64 -26.65
N LEU A 36 13.43 -36.48 -27.23
CA LEU A 36 12.71 -35.24 -26.89
C LEU A 36 11.52 -35.12 -27.84
N GLY A 37 10.51 -35.96 -27.62
CA GLY A 37 9.18 -35.80 -28.20
C GLY A 37 8.38 -34.77 -27.41
N ASN A 38 7.93 -33.72 -28.10
CA ASN A 38 6.78 -32.87 -27.78
C ASN A 38 6.37 -32.75 -26.30
N ASN A 39 7.07 -31.90 -25.55
CA ASN A 39 6.45 -31.26 -24.39
C ASN A 39 5.81 -29.95 -24.84
N ASN A 40 4.49 -29.99 -25.07
CA ASN A 40 3.62 -28.82 -25.14
C ASN A 40 3.57 -28.14 -23.76
N VAL A 41 4.67 -27.51 -23.35
CA VAL A 41 4.59 -26.43 -22.36
C VAL A 41 4.03 -25.24 -23.15
N PRO A 42 2.82 -24.72 -22.83
CA PRO A 42 2.36 -23.50 -23.45
C PRO A 42 3.38 -22.44 -23.07
N THR A 43 4.22 -22.04 -24.02
CA THR A 43 5.03 -20.85 -23.86
C THR A 43 4.00 -19.74 -23.73
N PHE A 44 3.88 -19.13 -22.55
CA PHE A 44 3.05 -17.96 -22.28
C PHE A 44 3.58 -16.77 -23.10
N MET A 45 3.49 -16.86 -24.43
CA MET A 45 3.99 -15.87 -25.34
C MET A 45 2.91 -14.79 -25.43
N SER A 46 3.00 -13.82 -24.51
CA SER A 46 2.14 -12.64 -24.57
C SER A 46 2.36 -11.92 -25.88
N VAL A 47 1.28 -11.63 -26.60
CA VAL A 47 1.35 -10.92 -27.87
C VAL A 47 1.26 -9.42 -27.58
N PRO A 48 2.19 -8.60 -28.06
CA PRO A 48 2.13 -7.15 -27.83
C PRO A 48 0.88 -6.55 -28.51
N CYS A 49 0.35 -5.51 -27.90
CA CYS A 49 -0.68 -4.62 -28.41
C CYS A 49 0.00 -3.32 -28.89
N PRO A 50 0.38 -3.20 -30.18
CA PRO A 50 1.25 -2.14 -30.63
C PRO A 50 0.67 -0.75 -30.38
N LEU A 51 1.50 0.15 -29.87
CA LEU A 51 1.13 1.53 -29.63
C LEU A 51 1.24 2.36 -30.92
N SER A 52 0.20 3.15 -31.22
CA SER A 52 0.26 4.08 -32.35
C SER A 52 1.30 5.19 -32.09
N ARG A 53 1.87 5.76 -33.16
CA ARG A 53 2.82 6.88 -33.06
C ARG A 53 2.20 8.09 -32.34
N GLN A 54 0.91 8.33 -32.52
CA GLN A 54 0.19 9.41 -31.84
C GLN A 54 0.07 9.12 -30.34
N THR A 55 -0.24 7.88 -29.97
CA THR A 55 -0.33 7.44 -28.57
C THR A 55 1.03 7.56 -27.86
N LYS A 56 2.13 7.14 -28.51
CA LYS A 56 3.49 7.31 -27.96
C LYS A 56 3.84 8.79 -27.73
N LYS A 57 3.50 9.66 -28.68
CA LYS A 57 3.68 11.12 -28.52
C LYS A 57 2.85 11.68 -27.38
N LEU A 58 1.59 11.25 -27.25
CA LEU A 58 0.71 11.67 -26.16
C LEU A 58 1.25 11.24 -24.79
N LEU A 59 1.63 9.96 -24.65
CA LEU A 59 2.21 9.43 -23.41
C LEU A 59 3.48 10.15 -23.01
N TRP A 60 4.36 10.44 -23.98
CA TRP A 60 5.55 11.24 -23.72
C TRP A 60 5.20 12.65 -23.23
N ALA A 61 4.27 13.33 -23.91
CA ALA A 61 3.84 14.67 -23.54
C ALA A 61 3.18 14.72 -22.15
N LEU A 62 2.33 13.74 -21.84
CA LEU A 62 1.67 13.64 -20.52
C LEU A 62 2.68 13.36 -19.41
N ASN A 63 3.60 12.42 -19.60
CA ASN A 63 4.65 12.16 -18.60
C ASN A 63 5.52 13.41 -18.38
N LEU A 64 5.91 14.13 -19.43
CA LEU A 64 6.64 15.39 -19.28
C LEU A 64 5.82 16.45 -18.54
N PHE A 65 4.54 16.61 -18.91
CA PHE A 65 3.64 17.57 -18.27
C PHE A 65 3.47 17.27 -16.77
N PHE A 66 3.15 16.03 -16.40
CA PHE A 66 2.97 15.64 -15.00
C PHE A 66 4.29 15.70 -14.21
N SER A 67 5.43 15.37 -14.84
CA SER A 67 6.73 15.55 -14.22
C SER A 67 6.97 17.01 -13.81
N ILE A 68 6.72 17.95 -14.72
CA ILE A 68 6.87 19.39 -14.47
C ILE A 68 5.88 19.86 -13.39
N CYS A 69 4.62 19.44 -13.46
CA CYS A 69 3.62 19.85 -12.48
C CYS A 69 3.96 19.35 -11.07
N HIS A 70 4.35 18.08 -10.93
CA HIS A 70 4.80 17.54 -9.64
C HIS A 70 6.07 18.21 -9.14
N LEU A 71 7.03 18.51 -10.01
CA LEU A 71 8.24 19.25 -9.63
C LEU A 71 7.88 20.66 -9.13
N GLY A 72 6.96 21.34 -9.81
CA GLY A 72 6.47 22.65 -9.39
C GLY A 72 5.83 22.60 -7.99
N LEU A 73 5.02 21.57 -7.71
CA LEU A 73 4.43 21.37 -6.37
C LEU A 73 5.49 21.02 -5.32
N ALA A 74 6.52 20.22 -5.66
CA ALA A 74 7.64 19.94 -4.77
C ALA A 74 8.42 21.22 -4.42
N ILE A 75 8.72 22.06 -5.42
CA ILE A 75 9.41 23.35 -5.23
C ILE A 75 8.54 24.32 -4.42
N LEU A 76 7.23 24.38 -4.67
CA LEU A 76 6.31 25.18 -3.88
C LEU A 76 6.33 24.75 -2.40
N ALA A 77 6.20 23.46 -2.13
CA ALA A 77 6.29 22.93 -0.77
C ALA A 77 7.65 23.23 -0.13
N ALA A 78 8.75 23.14 -0.88
CA ALA A 78 10.10 23.42 -0.37
C ALA A 78 10.36 24.91 -0.08
N SER A 79 9.82 25.80 -0.90
CA SER A 79 10.10 27.24 -0.83
C SER A 79 9.18 27.97 0.14
N ALA A 80 7.93 27.52 0.25
CA ALA A 80 6.91 28.18 1.04
C ALA A 80 6.39 27.32 2.21
N GLY A 81 6.76 26.05 2.29
CA GLY A 81 6.38 25.18 3.40
C GLY A 81 7.28 25.40 4.61
N SER A 82 6.71 25.33 5.81
CA SER A 82 7.49 25.34 7.05
C SER A 82 7.96 23.93 7.39
N PHE A 83 9.27 23.74 7.43
CA PHE A 83 9.90 22.48 7.82
C PHE A 83 9.83 22.20 9.34
N GLY A 84 9.39 23.19 10.13
CA GLY A 84 9.18 23.01 11.57
C GLY A 84 7.90 22.25 11.90
N HIS A 85 6.93 22.18 10.98
CA HIS A 85 5.68 21.46 11.24
C HIS A 85 5.89 19.95 11.19
N HIS A 86 5.73 19.34 12.35
CA HIS A 86 5.92 17.91 12.54
C HIS A 86 4.80 17.32 13.40
N ILE A 87 4.60 16.02 13.23
CA ILE A 87 3.75 15.23 14.10
C ILE A 87 4.66 14.33 14.92
N ALA A 88 4.66 14.52 16.23
CA ALA A 88 5.42 13.70 17.16
C ALA A 88 4.94 12.23 17.10
N VAL A 89 5.88 11.30 16.96
CA VAL A 89 5.61 9.87 16.86
C VAL A 89 6.12 9.15 18.11
N TYR A 90 5.23 8.36 18.71
CA TYR A 90 5.45 7.73 20.01
C TYR A 90 5.50 6.20 19.94
N ARG A 91 6.03 5.59 20.99
CA ARG A 91 5.85 4.16 21.30
C ARG A 91 5.19 3.98 22.66
N THR A 92 4.36 2.95 22.79
CA THR A 92 3.77 2.58 24.08
C THR A 92 4.85 1.97 24.96
N LYS A 93 5.08 2.54 26.14
CA LYS A 93 5.89 1.91 27.18
C LYS A 93 5.01 0.96 27.97
N LEU A 94 5.36 -0.31 28.04
CA LEU A 94 4.66 -1.27 28.90
C LEU A 94 5.29 -1.26 30.28
N VAL A 95 4.47 -1.16 31.32
CA VAL A 95 4.89 -1.17 32.72
C VAL A 95 4.36 -2.44 33.39
N PRO A 96 5.22 -3.22 34.08
CA PRO A 96 4.76 -4.37 34.85
C PRO A 96 4.02 -3.90 36.10
N VAL A 97 2.83 -4.46 36.34
CA VAL A 97 2.05 -4.25 37.55
C VAL A 97 1.90 -5.59 38.26
N VAL A 98 2.14 -5.59 39.56
CA VAL A 98 1.91 -6.71 40.47
C VAL A 98 0.64 -6.39 41.26
N GLU A 99 -0.42 -7.16 41.05
CA GLU A 99 -1.66 -7.06 41.83
C GLU A 99 -1.65 -8.12 42.94
N SER A 100 -1.87 -7.70 44.19
CA SER A 100 -2.08 -8.63 45.31
C SER A 100 -3.58 -8.77 45.57
N ILE A 101 -4.12 -10.00 45.49
CA ILE A 101 -5.53 -10.29 45.78
C ILE A 101 -5.64 -10.95 47.16
N GLY A 102 -5.95 -10.15 48.19
CA GLY A 102 -6.09 -10.60 49.57
C GLY A 102 -4.75 -10.86 50.28
N ASN A 103 -4.72 -11.79 51.22
CA ASN A 103 -3.49 -12.18 51.97
C ASN A 103 -2.63 -13.21 51.22
N ARG A 104 -2.91 -13.48 49.94
CA ARG A 104 -2.10 -14.36 49.10
C ARG A 104 -1.51 -13.53 47.99
N GLU A 105 -0.19 -13.39 48.00
CA GLU A 105 0.56 -12.82 46.88
C GLU A 105 0.41 -13.77 45.69
N PHE A 106 -0.55 -13.49 44.81
CA PHE A 106 -0.52 -14.05 43.47
C PHE A 106 0.30 -13.07 42.63
N GLU A 107 1.52 -13.45 42.25
CA GLU A 107 2.33 -12.64 41.31
C GLU A 107 1.75 -12.74 39.89
N THR A 108 0.59 -12.13 39.63
CA THR A 108 0.15 -11.94 38.26
C THR A 108 0.89 -10.76 37.66
N TYR A 109 1.96 -11.05 36.91
CA TYR A 109 2.65 -10.07 36.09
C TYR A 109 1.75 -9.67 34.92
N ARG A 110 1.11 -8.49 35.02
CA ARG A 110 0.42 -7.88 33.88
C ARG A 110 1.21 -6.70 33.36
N LEU A 111 1.36 -6.62 32.04
CA LEU A 111 1.85 -5.41 31.38
C LEU A 111 0.66 -4.48 31.12
N VAL A 112 0.74 -3.25 31.62
CA VAL A 112 -0.24 -2.19 31.32
C VAL A 112 0.42 -1.09 30.49
N PRO A 113 -0.33 -0.41 29.60
CA PRO A 113 0.16 0.78 28.92
C PRO A 113 0.56 1.86 29.94
N GLY A 114 1.81 2.30 29.88
CA GLY A 114 2.31 3.48 30.59
C GLY A 114 2.38 4.69 29.65
N ILE A 115 2.97 5.77 30.16
CA ILE A 115 3.13 7.03 29.42
C ILE A 115 3.90 6.78 28.10
N PRO A 116 3.33 7.14 26.94
CA PRO A 116 4.01 7.02 25.65
C PRO A 116 5.34 7.79 25.64
N VAL A 117 6.33 7.23 24.96
CA VAL A 117 7.66 7.85 24.84
C VAL A 117 7.86 8.30 23.41
N HIS A 118 8.29 9.56 23.22
CA HIS A 118 8.66 10.10 21.91
C HIS A 118 9.80 9.29 21.29
N VAL A 119 9.70 9.04 19.99
CA VAL A 119 10.70 8.26 19.24
C VAL A 119 11.24 9.04 18.05
N THR A 120 10.36 9.68 17.29
CA THR A 120 10.72 10.40 16.07
C THR A 120 9.60 11.35 15.68
N ASP A 121 9.78 12.07 14.58
CA ASP A 121 8.87 13.09 14.10
C ASP A 121 8.55 12.87 12.62
N LEU A 122 7.26 12.92 12.28
CA LEU A 122 6.79 12.96 10.90
C LEU A 122 6.72 14.41 10.44
N TYR A 123 7.74 14.86 9.71
CA TYR A 123 7.80 16.20 9.14
C TYR A 123 6.88 16.33 7.93
N LEU A 124 5.80 17.09 8.06
CA LEU A 124 4.72 17.15 7.07
C LEU A 124 5.20 17.73 5.73
N THR A 125 5.88 18.87 5.76
CA THR A 125 6.43 19.51 4.55
C THR A 125 7.40 18.56 3.82
N THR A 126 8.27 17.88 4.56
CA THR A 126 9.21 16.90 4.01
C THR A 126 8.48 15.73 3.36
N ALA A 127 7.47 15.16 4.02
CA ALA A 127 6.69 14.05 3.46
C ALA A 127 5.93 14.44 2.19
N ILE A 128 5.31 15.63 2.17
CA ILE A 128 4.62 16.20 1.00
C ILE A 128 5.59 16.43 -0.16
N MET A 129 6.79 16.96 0.12
CA MET A 129 7.83 17.13 -0.90
C MET A 129 8.31 15.80 -1.47
N ILE A 130 8.56 14.81 -0.61
CA ILE A 130 9.07 13.49 -1.01
C ILE A 130 8.11 12.84 -2.00
N GLN A 131 6.81 12.79 -1.70
CA GLN A 131 5.85 12.14 -2.59
C GLN A 131 5.75 12.84 -3.96
N PHE A 132 5.80 14.17 -4.02
CA PHE A 132 5.87 14.90 -5.30
C PHE A 132 7.17 14.67 -6.06
N THR A 133 8.30 14.65 -5.36
CA THR A 133 9.63 14.46 -5.98
C THR A 133 9.77 13.07 -6.59
N ILE A 134 9.32 12.03 -5.86
CA ILE A 134 9.29 10.65 -6.36
C ILE A 134 8.45 10.58 -7.64
N THR A 135 7.21 11.07 -7.61
CA THR A 135 6.32 11.02 -8.77
C THR A 135 6.86 11.82 -9.97
N SER A 136 7.43 13.00 -9.71
CA SER A 136 8.07 13.82 -10.75
C SER A 136 9.22 13.06 -11.43
N PHE A 137 10.06 12.39 -10.64
CA PHE A 137 11.18 11.60 -11.14
C PHE A 137 10.71 10.43 -12.01
N PHE A 138 9.72 9.66 -11.58
CA PHE A 138 9.22 8.52 -12.36
C PHE A 138 8.59 8.95 -13.68
N HIS A 139 7.82 10.04 -13.69
CA HIS A 139 7.30 10.62 -14.93
C HIS A 139 8.42 11.12 -15.85
N PHE A 140 9.42 11.83 -15.31
CA PHE A 140 10.59 12.26 -16.08
C PHE A 140 11.33 11.05 -16.68
N ALA A 141 11.52 9.99 -15.89
CA ALA A 141 12.20 8.79 -16.30
C ALA A 141 11.41 8.00 -17.36
N ASN A 142 10.07 7.93 -17.24
CA ASN A 142 9.20 7.38 -18.29
C ASN A 142 9.28 8.20 -19.60
N ALA A 143 9.51 9.52 -19.52
CA ALA A 143 9.64 10.38 -20.70
C ALA A 143 11.04 10.31 -21.35
N TYR A 144 12.11 10.11 -20.56
CA TYR A 144 13.50 10.21 -21.04
C TYR A 144 14.38 9.00 -20.70
N LEU A 145 14.52 8.64 -19.43
CA LEU A 145 15.55 7.69 -18.98
C LEU A 145 15.29 6.24 -19.43
N TRP A 146 14.05 5.76 -19.31
CA TRP A 146 13.64 4.40 -19.67
C TRP A 146 12.41 4.35 -20.57
N ARG A 147 12.25 5.39 -21.40
CA ARG A 147 11.11 5.53 -22.32
C ARG A 147 10.84 4.28 -23.15
N GLY A 148 11.88 3.68 -23.73
CA GLY A 148 11.74 2.47 -24.56
C GLY A 148 11.16 1.29 -23.77
N SER A 149 11.65 1.06 -22.55
CA SER A 149 11.14 0.01 -21.65
C SER A 149 9.71 0.30 -21.20
N TYR A 150 9.38 1.56 -20.90
CA TYR A 150 8.03 1.98 -20.53
C TYR A 150 7.04 1.76 -21.68
N GLU A 151 7.32 2.25 -22.88
CA GLU A 151 6.44 2.06 -24.05
C GLU A 151 6.29 0.57 -24.39
N SER A 152 7.38 -0.20 -24.36
CA SER A 152 7.35 -1.65 -24.58
C SER A 152 6.48 -2.36 -23.54
N ALA A 153 6.64 -2.03 -22.25
CA ALA A 153 5.83 -2.63 -21.19
C ALA A 153 4.32 -2.36 -21.39
N LEU A 154 3.95 -1.14 -21.78
CA LEU A 154 2.56 -0.79 -22.09
C LEU A 154 2.01 -1.60 -23.28
N GLU A 155 2.81 -1.90 -24.29
CA GLU A 155 2.40 -2.79 -25.40
C GLU A 155 2.07 -4.20 -24.87
N TYR A 156 2.69 -4.67 -23.79
CA TYR A 156 2.36 -5.93 -23.11
C TYR A 156 1.35 -5.79 -21.96
N CYS A 157 0.63 -4.66 -21.91
CA CYS A 157 -0.42 -4.36 -20.93
C CYS A 157 0.04 -4.45 -19.47
N TYR A 158 1.23 -3.93 -19.15
CA TYR A 158 1.68 -3.75 -17.78
C TYR A 158 2.53 -2.48 -17.61
N CYS A 159 2.67 -1.98 -16.38
CA CYS A 159 3.47 -0.79 -16.09
C CYS A 159 4.24 -0.91 -14.76
N PRO A 160 5.47 -1.47 -14.75
CA PRO A 160 6.26 -1.61 -13.52
C PRO A 160 6.61 -0.28 -12.86
N SER A 161 6.89 0.76 -13.67
CA SER A 161 7.29 2.08 -13.15
C SER A 161 6.17 2.74 -12.35
N ARG A 162 4.91 2.61 -12.78
CA ARG A 162 3.73 3.09 -12.04
C ARG A 162 3.63 2.44 -10.66
N TRP A 163 3.72 1.11 -10.60
CA TRP A 163 3.57 0.41 -9.32
C TRP A 163 4.75 0.65 -8.39
N ALA A 164 5.98 0.76 -8.91
CA ALA A 164 7.15 1.15 -8.12
C ALA A 164 6.99 2.56 -7.53
N GLU A 165 6.53 3.52 -8.33
CA GLU A 165 6.23 4.88 -7.89
C GLU A 165 5.15 4.90 -6.81
N TYR A 166 3.98 4.30 -7.08
CA TYR A 166 2.85 4.27 -6.14
C TYR A 166 3.20 3.55 -4.84
N SER A 167 4.04 2.52 -4.88
CA SER A 167 4.46 1.80 -3.67
C SER A 167 5.13 2.74 -2.66
N LEU A 168 5.90 3.72 -3.13
CA LEU A 168 6.57 4.68 -2.27
C LEU A 168 5.71 5.93 -2.02
N SER A 169 5.09 6.47 -3.07
CA SER A 169 4.37 7.74 -2.98
C SER A 169 3.05 7.57 -2.22
N ALA A 170 2.22 6.57 -2.54
CA ALA A 170 0.95 6.33 -1.83
C ALA A 170 1.19 5.92 -0.37
N SER A 171 2.24 5.16 -0.10
CA SER A 171 2.63 4.83 1.28
C SER A 171 3.13 6.04 2.06
N THR A 172 3.78 7.01 1.39
CA THR A 172 4.09 8.30 2.04
C THR A 172 2.83 9.13 2.28
N MET A 173 1.89 9.14 1.33
CA MET A 173 0.59 9.81 1.48
C MET A 173 -0.19 9.27 2.67
N ILE A 174 -0.22 7.94 2.86
CA ILE A 174 -0.96 7.35 3.99
C ILE A 174 -0.38 7.73 5.34
N LEU A 175 0.94 7.94 5.45
CA LEU A 175 1.56 8.43 6.69
C LEU A 175 1.08 9.84 7.01
N VAL A 176 1.04 10.73 6.01
CA VAL A 176 0.53 12.10 6.16
C VAL A 176 -0.95 12.08 6.57
N ILE A 177 -1.78 11.33 5.84
CA ILE A 177 -3.23 11.21 6.12
C ILE A 177 -3.45 10.67 7.54
N SER A 178 -2.77 9.58 7.91
CA SER A 178 -2.93 8.93 9.21
C SER A 178 -2.46 9.83 10.35
N GLY A 179 -1.31 10.48 10.21
CA GLY A 179 -0.80 11.42 11.20
C GLY A 179 -1.76 12.59 11.42
N LEU A 180 -2.25 13.19 10.34
CA LEU A 180 -3.24 14.29 10.40
C LEU A 180 -4.58 13.82 10.99
N SER A 181 -4.95 12.56 10.77
CA SER A 181 -6.11 11.90 11.40
C SER A 181 -5.88 11.53 12.86
N GLY A 182 -4.69 11.78 13.40
CA GLY A 182 -4.30 11.62 14.80
C GLY A 182 -3.65 10.28 15.17
N GLN A 183 -3.26 9.46 14.19
CA GLN A 183 -2.47 8.25 14.45
C GLN A 183 -1.00 8.63 14.70
N HIS A 184 -0.57 8.67 15.96
CA HIS A 184 0.79 9.10 16.34
C HIS A 184 1.67 7.95 16.83
N MET A 185 1.19 6.71 16.78
CA MET A 185 1.95 5.55 17.24
C MET A 185 2.82 4.96 16.13
N LEU A 186 4.11 4.73 16.42
CA LEU A 186 5.11 4.26 15.44
C LEU A 186 4.70 2.95 14.76
N VAL A 187 4.25 1.97 15.54
CA VAL A 187 3.95 0.63 15.02
C VAL A 187 2.75 0.65 14.06
N PRO A 188 1.59 1.26 14.41
CA PRO A 188 0.51 1.48 13.44
C PRO A 188 0.95 2.23 12.18
N LEU A 189 1.68 3.34 12.29
CA LEU A 189 2.15 4.09 11.12
C LEU A 189 3.04 3.23 10.20
N MET A 190 3.97 2.46 10.77
CA MET A 190 4.83 1.54 10.02
C MET A 190 4.01 0.46 9.31
N LEU A 191 3.01 -0.11 9.97
CA LEU A 191 2.12 -1.11 9.38
C LEU A 191 1.28 -0.51 8.25
N LEU A 192 0.70 0.69 8.43
CA LEU A 192 -0.07 1.38 7.40
C LEU A 192 0.77 1.66 6.16
N PHE A 193 2.02 2.09 6.33
CA PHE A 193 2.97 2.23 5.23
C PHE A 193 3.21 0.89 4.51
N GLY A 194 3.58 -0.16 5.25
CA GLY A 194 3.91 -1.47 4.67
C GLY A 194 2.73 -2.13 3.95
N VAL A 195 1.53 -2.05 4.53
CA VAL A 195 0.31 -2.62 3.94
C VAL A 195 -0.12 -1.85 2.69
N THR A 196 0.05 -0.53 2.66
CA THR A 196 -0.17 0.29 1.45
C THR A 196 0.85 -0.06 0.37
N PHE A 197 2.11 -0.24 0.73
CA PHE A 197 3.16 -0.69 -0.20
C PHE A 197 2.79 -2.04 -0.84
N ILE A 198 2.36 -3.02 -0.02
CA ILE A 198 1.95 -4.35 -0.48
C ILE A 198 0.72 -4.27 -1.41
N THR A 199 -0.23 -3.38 -1.15
CA THR A 199 -1.39 -3.14 -2.03
C THR A 199 -0.96 -2.84 -3.46
N MET A 200 0.10 -2.04 -3.64
CA MET A 200 0.64 -1.71 -4.97
C MET A 200 1.31 -2.91 -5.64
N GLN A 201 1.92 -3.82 -4.86
CA GLN A 201 2.46 -5.08 -5.39
C GLN A 201 1.35 -6.01 -5.88
N PHE A 202 0.18 -6.02 -5.23
CA PHE A 202 -0.99 -6.72 -5.78
C PHE A 202 -1.49 -6.08 -7.07
N GLY A 203 -1.54 -4.74 -7.13
CA GLY A 203 -1.85 -4.01 -8.35
C GLY A 203 -0.94 -4.42 -9.52
N TYR A 204 0.36 -4.50 -9.27
CA TYR A 204 1.33 -5.01 -10.23
C TYR A 204 1.08 -6.48 -10.61
N SER A 205 0.81 -7.32 -9.61
CA SER A 205 0.54 -8.75 -9.81
C SER A 205 -0.67 -9.00 -10.69
N VAL A 206 -1.72 -8.18 -10.57
CA VAL A 206 -2.89 -8.23 -11.48
C VAL A 206 -2.46 -8.09 -12.94
N GLU A 207 -1.54 -7.18 -13.25
CA GLU A 207 -1.05 -7.01 -14.64
C GLU A 207 -0.10 -8.12 -15.08
N LEU A 208 0.64 -8.71 -14.14
CA LEU A 208 1.49 -9.85 -14.43
C LEU A 208 0.68 -11.10 -14.80
N VAL A 209 -0.42 -11.36 -14.08
CA VAL A 209 -1.28 -12.53 -14.35
C VAL A 209 -2.24 -12.30 -15.51
N ASN A 210 -2.65 -11.06 -15.76
CA ASN A 210 -3.57 -10.71 -16.85
C ASN A 210 -2.79 -10.20 -18.06
N ARG A 211 -2.21 -11.13 -18.83
CA ARG A 211 -1.49 -10.80 -20.07
C ARG A 211 -2.40 -10.78 -21.31
N PRO A 212 -2.07 -10.00 -22.35
CA PRO A 212 -2.82 -10.02 -23.60
C PRO A 212 -2.56 -11.32 -24.39
N LEU A 213 -3.62 -11.92 -24.92
CA LEU A 213 -3.52 -12.97 -25.95
C LEU A 213 -3.45 -12.34 -27.34
N ASN A 214 -4.19 -11.25 -27.53
CA ASN A 214 -4.18 -10.38 -28.69
C ASN A 214 -4.78 -9.01 -28.30
N SER A 215 -4.88 -8.08 -29.24
CA SER A 215 -5.42 -6.74 -29.00
C SER A 215 -6.87 -6.70 -28.50
N ARG A 216 -7.64 -7.77 -28.68
CA ARG A 216 -9.05 -7.86 -28.30
C ARG A 216 -9.30 -8.69 -27.04
N THR A 217 -8.41 -9.62 -26.71
CA THR A 217 -8.69 -10.68 -25.73
C THR A 217 -7.53 -10.86 -24.75
N TRP A 218 -7.86 -10.91 -23.45
CA TRP A 218 -6.94 -11.32 -22.39
C TRP A 218 -6.64 -12.82 -22.48
N GLN A 219 -5.45 -13.25 -22.07
CA GLN A 219 -5.09 -14.68 -21.99
C GLN A 219 -5.98 -15.46 -21.05
N GLU A 220 -6.41 -14.83 -19.95
CA GLU A 220 -7.42 -15.37 -19.06
C GLU A 220 -8.81 -14.87 -19.50
N PRO A 221 -9.61 -15.69 -20.20
CA PRO A 221 -10.92 -15.27 -20.69
C PRO A 221 -11.97 -15.10 -19.58
N GLN A 222 -11.82 -15.78 -18.44
CA GLN A 222 -12.79 -15.72 -17.34
C GLN A 222 -12.57 -14.47 -16.47
N LEU A 223 -13.54 -13.55 -16.49
CA LEU A 223 -13.48 -12.29 -15.75
C LEU A 223 -13.24 -12.47 -14.24
N TRP A 224 -13.89 -13.44 -13.61
CA TRP A 224 -13.74 -13.66 -12.16
C TRP A 224 -12.30 -14.04 -11.78
N LYS A 225 -11.60 -14.80 -12.63
CA LYS A 225 -10.19 -15.14 -12.44
C LYS A 225 -9.29 -13.93 -12.64
N ARG A 226 -9.64 -13.03 -13.57
CA ARG A 226 -8.93 -11.74 -13.72
C ARG A 226 -9.05 -10.87 -12.47
N LEU A 227 -10.22 -10.89 -11.83
CA LEU A 227 -10.55 -10.04 -10.68
C LEU A 227 -10.07 -10.60 -9.33
N ILE A 228 -9.76 -11.90 -9.20
CA ILE A 228 -9.42 -12.49 -7.90
C ILE A 228 -8.18 -11.85 -7.27
N VAL A 229 -7.13 -11.61 -8.05
CA VAL A 229 -5.91 -10.94 -7.57
C VAL A 229 -6.18 -9.47 -7.24
N HIS A 230 -7.08 -8.82 -7.96
CA HIS A 230 -7.50 -7.45 -7.66
C HIS A 230 -8.25 -7.38 -6.32
N ALA A 231 -9.14 -8.33 -6.04
CA ALA A 231 -9.83 -8.42 -4.75
C ALA A 231 -8.85 -8.65 -3.58
N PHE A 232 -7.83 -9.50 -3.77
CA PHE A 232 -6.76 -9.67 -2.79
C PHE A 232 -5.93 -8.41 -2.59
N GLY A 233 -5.73 -7.59 -3.63
CA GLY A 233 -5.13 -6.28 -3.50
C GLY A 233 -5.99 -5.27 -2.75
N TRP A 234 -7.31 -5.34 -2.86
CA TRP A 234 -8.20 -4.44 -2.11
C TRP A 234 -8.33 -4.78 -0.63
N THR A 235 -8.14 -6.05 -0.28
CA THR A 235 -8.19 -6.51 1.11
C THR A 235 -7.26 -5.71 2.05
N PRO A 236 -5.94 -5.59 1.80
CA PRO A 236 -5.06 -4.76 2.62
C PRO A 236 -5.48 -3.28 2.65
N GLN A 237 -5.96 -2.75 1.53
CA GLN A 237 -6.42 -1.35 1.45
C GLN A 237 -7.67 -1.09 2.31
N LEU A 238 -8.57 -2.06 2.45
CA LEU A 238 -9.70 -1.96 3.38
C LEU A 238 -9.22 -1.83 4.82
N PHE A 239 -8.23 -2.63 5.23
CA PHE A 239 -7.69 -2.54 6.59
C PHE A 239 -7.00 -1.20 6.85
N VAL A 240 -6.25 -0.69 5.87
CA VAL A 240 -5.60 0.64 5.96
C VAL A 240 -6.65 1.73 6.19
N TRP A 241 -7.67 1.82 5.34
CA TRP A 241 -8.70 2.85 5.48
C TRP A 241 -9.58 2.65 6.70
N THR A 242 -9.86 1.40 7.10
CA THR A 242 -10.60 1.12 8.33
C THR A 242 -9.84 1.64 9.54
N ALA A 243 -8.53 1.40 9.64
CA ALA A 243 -7.71 1.90 10.73
C ALA A 243 -7.66 3.44 10.77
N VAL A 244 -7.51 4.08 9.61
CA VAL A 244 -7.54 5.56 9.49
C VAL A 244 -8.90 6.11 9.93
N LEU A 245 -10.01 5.52 9.46
CA LEU A 245 -11.36 5.99 9.76
C LEU A 245 -11.74 5.75 11.23
N ILE A 246 -11.32 4.64 11.84
CA ILE A 246 -11.53 4.39 13.27
C ILE A 246 -10.81 5.44 14.10
N GLU A 247 -9.51 5.65 13.86
CA GLU A 247 -8.72 6.65 14.59
C GLU A 247 -9.33 8.05 14.43
N PHE A 248 -9.64 8.43 13.19
CA PHE A 248 -10.30 9.69 12.89
C PHE A 248 -11.63 9.83 13.64
N SER A 249 -12.46 8.79 13.67
CA SER A 249 -13.76 8.82 14.34
C SER A 249 -13.67 8.98 15.85
N TRP A 250 -12.67 8.36 16.50
CA TRP A 250 -12.45 8.52 17.95
C TRP A 250 -12.09 9.97 18.28
N HIS A 251 -11.21 10.60 17.51
CA HIS A 251 -10.86 12.00 17.74
C HIS A 251 -12.01 12.96 17.45
N VAL A 252 -12.86 12.64 16.47
CA VAL A 252 -14.11 13.40 16.25
C VAL A 252 -15.01 13.31 17.49
N THR A 253 -15.26 12.11 18.01
CA THR A 253 -16.17 11.93 19.15
C THR A 253 -15.63 12.48 20.46
N ASP A 254 -14.32 12.37 20.70
CA ASP A 254 -13.69 12.91 21.91
C ASP A 254 -13.72 14.44 21.90
N SER A 255 -13.61 15.07 20.72
CA SER A 255 -13.73 16.52 20.55
C SER A 255 -15.14 17.09 20.82
N ASP A 256 -16.17 16.24 20.77
CA ASP A 256 -17.57 16.61 21.02
C ASP A 256 -17.99 16.40 22.50
N SER A 257 -17.11 15.83 23.34
CA SER A 257 -17.39 15.62 24.76
C SER A 257 -17.45 16.95 25.54
N ALA A 258 -18.43 17.07 26.44
CA ALA A 258 -18.84 18.34 27.09
C ALA A 258 -17.87 18.87 28.18
N ASP A 259 -16.66 18.31 28.30
CA ASP A 259 -15.69 18.77 29.28
C ASP A 259 -15.01 20.06 28.79
N ALA A 260 -15.34 21.16 29.46
CA ALA A 260 -15.07 22.55 29.06
C ALA A 260 -13.58 22.95 28.96
N VAL A 261 -12.63 22.03 29.16
CA VAL A 261 -11.20 22.37 29.25
C VAL A 261 -10.52 22.39 27.88
N ALA A 262 -11.05 21.72 26.85
CA ALA A 262 -10.48 21.84 25.50
C ALA A 262 -11.47 21.45 24.41
N LYS A 263 -12.31 22.38 23.93
CA LYS A 263 -13.00 22.24 22.63
C LYS A 263 -11.96 22.28 21.49
N ARG A 264 -11.18 21.22 21.32
CA ARG A 264 -10.25 21.07 20.19
C ARG A 264 -11.01 20.45 19.03
N GLN A 265 -11.64 21.30 18.24
CA GLN A 265 -12.27 20.84 17.01
C GLN A 265 -11.21 20.46 15.98
N ILE A 266 -11.38 19.29 15.36
CA ILE A 266 -10.57 18.89 14.22
C ILE A 266 -10.74 19.93 13.10
N PRO A 267 -9.66 20.52 12.55
CA PRO A 267 -9.75 21.49 11.47
C PRO A 267 -10.41 20.93 10.21
N GLY A 268 -11.21 21.76 9.54
CA GLY A 268 -11.98 21.36 8.36
C GLY A 268 -11.14 20.78 7.21
N PHE A 269 -9.87 21.21 7.06
CA PHE A 269 -8.99 20.65 6.02
C PHE A 269 -8.63 19.17 6.26
N VAL A 270 -8.62 18.71 7.52
CA VAL A 270 -8.37 17.30 7.85
C VAL A 270 -9.55 16.45 7.39
N TYR A 271 -10.79 16.90 7.61
CA TYR A 271 -11.98 16.24 7.05
C TYR A 271 -11.92 16.16 5.52
N ALA A 272 -11.53 17.25 4.86
CA ALA A 272 -11.39 17.30 3.41
C ALA A 272 -10.34 16.29 2.93
N ILE A 273 -9.18 16.21 3.60
CA ILE A 273 -8.13 15.24 3.28
C ILE A 273 -8.64 13.81 3.45
N VAL A 274 -9.18 13.46 4.62
CA VAL A 274 -9.60 12.07 4.91
C VAL A 274 -10.67 11.59 3.95
N LEU A 275 -11.74 12.37 3.74
CA LEU A 275 -12.85 11.98 2.88
C LEU A 275 -12.49 12.06 1.40
N GLY A 276 -11.76 13.11 0.99
CA GLY A 276 -11.35 13.30 -0.39
C GLY A 276 -10.36 12.22 -0.84
N GLU A 277 -9.34 11.93 -0.04
CA GLU A 277 -8.36 10.89 -0.36
C GLU A 277 -8.99 9.49 -0.31
N LEU A 278 -9.95 9.22 0.57
CA LEU A 278 -10.69 7.96 0.55
C LEU A 278 -11.36 7.74 -0.82
N VAL A 279 -12.07 8.77 -1.32
CA VAL A 279 -12.73 8.71 -2.64
C VAL A 279 -11.71 8.54 -3.76
N LEU A 280 -10.60 9.29 -3.72
CA LEU A 280 -9.55 9.21 -4.74
C LEU A 280 -8.86 7.84 -4.75
N PHE A 281 -8.54 7.26 -3.59
CA PHE A 281 -7.96 5.91 -3.49
C PHE A 281 -8.92 4.85 -4.01
N VAL A 282 -10.23 4.98 -3.74
CA VAL A 282 -11.25 4.11 -4.34
C VAL A 282 -11.27 4.23 -5.86
N CYS A 283 -11.09 5.44 -6.41
CA CYS A 283 -11.05 5.63 -7.86
C CYS A 283 -9.89 4.86 -8.53
N PHE A 284 -8.73 4.70 -7.88
CA PHE A 284 -7.63 3.89 -8.43
C PHE A 284 -8.06 2.43 -8.66
N ALA A 285 -8.86 1.88 -7.74
CA ALA A 285 -9.46 0.56 -7.89
C ALA A 285 -10.30 0.46 -9.16
N LEU A 286 -11.16 1.46 -9.35
CA LEU A 286 -12.13 1.50 -10.43
C LEU A 286 -11.43 1.60 -11.79
N VAL A 287 -10.28 2.28 -11.86
CA VAL A 287 -9.44 2.29 -13.06
C VAL A 287 -8.94 0.88 -13.39
N GLN A 288 -8.47 0.11 -12.41
CA GLN A 288 -8.00 -1.26 -12.66
C GLN A 288 -9.15 -2.18 -13.10
N ILE A 289 -10.31 -2.08 -12.45
CA ILE A 289 -11.51 -2.83 -12.84
C ILE A 289 -11.89 -2.48 -14.29
N ARG A 290 -11.90 -1.19 -14.64
CA ARG A 290 -12.14 -0.75 -16.02
C ARG A 290 -11.16 -1.39 -16.99
N VAL A 291 -9.86 -1.42 -16.68
CA VAL A 291 -8.85 -2.07 -17.54
C VAL A 291 -9.19 -3.54 -17.77
N LEU A 292 -9.54 -4.28 -16.72
CA LEU A 292 -9.85 -5.73 -16.81
C LEU A 292 -11.18 -6.06 -17.50
N LEU A 293 -12.10 -5.10 -17.55
CA LEU A 293 -13.39 -5.19 -18.24
C LEU A 293 -13.28 -4.86 -19.74
N ASN A 294 -12.26 -4.11 -20.14
CA ASN A 294 -12.08 -3.68 -21.53
C ASN A 294 -11.05 -4.55 -22.28
N PRO A 295 -11.03 -4.50 -23.62
CA PRO A 295 -10.01 -5.18 -24.41
C PRO A 295 -8.59 -4.69 -24.07
N PRO A 296 -7.55 -5.55 -24.20
CA PRO A 296 -6.16 -5.16 -23.92
C PRO A 296 -5.67 -3.96 -24.74
N SER A 297 -6.17 -3.77 -25.97
CA SER A 297 -5.89 -2.57 -26.78
C SER A 297 -6.27 -1.25 -26.13
N GLU A 298 -7.17 -1.26 -25.13
CA GLU A 298 -7.55 -0.08 -24.36
C GLU A 298 -6.72 0.11 -23.07
N PHE A 299 -5.77 -0.77 -22.76
CA PHE A 299 -4.95 -0.69 -21.54
C PHE A 299 -4.34 0.69 -21.31
N VAL A 300 -3.92 1.34 -22.39
CA VAL A 300 -3.26 2.65 -22.39
C VAL A 300 -4.21 3.77 -21.97
N ARG A 301 -5.53 3.62 -22.19
CA ARG A 301 -6.51 4.55 -21.62
C ARG A 301 -6.51 4.47 -20.09
N GLY A 302 -6.37 3.26 -19.55
CA GLY A 302 -6.19 3.06 -18.10
C GLY A 302 -4.91 3.72 -17.58
N GLU A 303 -3.79 3.59 -18.30
CA GLU A 303 -2.54 4.29 -17.97
C GLU A 303 -2.74 5.82 -17.92
N ILE A 304 -3.41 6.41 -18.91
CA ILE A 304 -3.69 7.86 -18.90
C ILE A 304 -4.57 8.25 -17.70
N MET A 305 -5.59 7.45 -17.37
CA MET A 305 -6.44 7.69 -16.19
C MET A 305 -5.63 7.63 -14.89
N TYR A 306 -4.70 6.69 -14.77
CA TYR A 306 -3.80 6.60 -13.62
C TYR A 306 -2.91 7.83 -13.47
N GLN A 307 -2.35 8.36 -14.57
CA GLN A 307 -1.54 9.58 -14.50
C GLN A 307 -2.36 10.79 -14.02
N ILE A 308 -3.57 10.98 -14.57
CA ILE A 308 -4.48 12.06 -14.17
C ILE A 308 -4.88 11.91 -12.70
N LEU A 309 -5.23 10.70 -12.27
CA LEU A 309 -5.66 10.44 -10.91
C LEU A 309 -4.50 10.57 -9.90
N SER A 310 -3.29 10.15 -10.28
CA SER A 310 -2.06 10.37 -9.50
C SER A 310 -1.83 11.85 -9.25
N PHE A 311 -1.89 12.68 -10.30
CA PHE A 311 -1.74 14.11 -10.14
C PHE A 311 -2.86 14.71 -9.28
N SER A 312 -4.12 14.31 -9.52
CA SER A 312 -5.28 14.82 -8.80
C SER A 312 -5.21 14.51 -7.31
N ALA A 313 -4.91 13.26 -6.93
CA ALA A 313 -4.83 12.86 -5.52
C ALA A 313 -3.64 13.54 -4.82
N LYS A 314 -2.45 13.45 -5.40
CA LYS A 314 -1.25 14.04 -4.77
C LYS A 314 -1.35 15.56 -4.64
N SER A 315 -1.89 16.25 -5.64
CA SER A 315 -2.12 17.70 -5.56
C SER A 315 -3.22 18.03 -4.55
N PHE A 316 -4.30 17.24 -4.47
CA PHE A 316 -5.35 17.42 -3.47
C PHE A 316 -4.80 17.30 -2.04
N LEU A 317 -4.14 16.18 -1.70
CA LEU A 317 -3.51 16.01 -0.39
C LEU A 317 -2.48 17.11 -0.11
N GLY A 318 -1.54 17.31 -1.05
CA GLY A 318 -0.41 18.21 -0.84
C GLY A 318 -0.84 19.65 -0.66
N LEU A 319 -1.78 20.15 -1.48
CA LEU A 319 -2.29 21.52 -1.35
C LEU A 319 -3.21 21.67 -0.14
N SER A 320 -4.08 20.70 0.14
CA SER A 320 -4.95 20.76 1.32
C SER A 320 -4.14 20.78 2.62
N ALA A 321 -3.10 19.96 2.72
CA ALA A 321 -2.19 19.96 3.85
C ALA A 321 -1.34 21.23 3.90
N PHE A 322 -0.80 21.67 2.76
CA PHE A 322 0.01 22.89 2.68
C PHE A 322 -0.78 24.15 3.09
N PHE A 323 -1.96 24.38 2.52
CA PHE A 323 -2.80 25.52 2.90
C PHE A 323 -3.41 25.35 4.29
N GLY A 324 -3.78 24.14 4.68
CA GLY A 324 -4.28 23.84 6.02
C GLY A 324 -3.26 24.16 7.11
N VAL A 325 -1.98 23.88 6.86
CA VAL A 325 -0.87 24.12 7.79
C VAL A 325 -0.34 25.55 7.72
N LEU A 326 -0.35 26.21 6.54
CA LEU A 326 0.07 27.61 6.44
C LEU A 326 -0.96 28.61 6.98
N LEU A 327 -2.25 28.26 6.98
CA LEU A 327 -3.30 29.10 7.55
C LEU A 327 -3.56 28.81 9.03
N ALA A 328 -3.07 27.68 9.55
CA ALA A 328 -3.16 27.33 10.97
C ALA A 328 -1.82 27.65 11.64
N ASP A 329 -1.75 28.77 12.37
CA ASP A 329 -0.54 29.31 13.02
C ASP A 329 0.18 28.39 14.04
N SER A 330 -0.17 27.11 14.15
CA SER A 330 0.71 26.04 14.64
C SER A 330 0.02 24.69 14.51
N VAL A 331 0.70 23.72 13.90
CA VAL A 331 0.27 22.30 13.97
C VAL A 331 0.29 21.79 15.41
N ASP A 332 1.12 22.40 16.27
CA ASP A 332 1.24 22.05 17.68
C ASP A 332 -0.06 22.31 18.46
N GLN A 333 -0.88 23.29 18.06
CA GLN A 333 -2.19 23.55 18.70
C GLN A 333 -3.29 22.56 18.33
N LEU A 334 -3.08 21.69 17.33
CA LEU A 334 -4.05 20.64 17.02
C LEU A 334 -4.15 19.59 18.13
N TYR A 335 -3.05 19.32 18.84
CA TYR A 335 -2.98 18.17 19.76
C TYR A 335 -2.24 18.43 21.08
N VAL A 336 -1.53 19.56 21.25
CA VAL A 336 -0.78 19.86 22.49
C VAL A 336 -1.57 20.78 23.41
N ASP A 337 -1.52 20.47 24.71
CA ASP A 337 -1.99 21.32 25.80
C ASP A 337 -1.07 22.54 25.95
N PRO A 338 -1.57 23.79 25.84
CA PRO A 338 -0.74 24.98 26.03
C PRO A 338 -0.21 25.15 27.47
N THR A 339 -0.50 24.22 28.39
CA THR A 339 -0.09 24.28 29.80
C THR A 339 0.94 23.24 30.24
N VAL A 340 1.60 22.53 29.31
CA VAL A 340 2.71 21.60 29.61
C VAL A 340 4.00 22.00 28.93
#